data_AF-A0A346Y768-F1
#
_entry.id   AF-A0A346Y768-F1
#
_cell.length_a   1.000
_cell.length_b   1.000
_cell.length_c   1.000
_cell.angle_alpha   90.00
_cell.angle_beta   90.00
_cell.angle_gamma   90.00
#
_symmetry.space_group_name_H-M   'P 1'
#
loop_
_entity.id
_entity.type
_entity.pdbx_description
1 polymer ?
#
loop_
_entity_poly.entity_id
_entity_poly.type
_entity_poly.pdbx_seq_one_letter_code
_entity_poly.pdbx_strand_id
1 'polypeptide(L)' 'MDHVDLYSPDLPERVAALVGALPGVEATTVDGKRVRGPIVSLDSTPGRPVSFSIRTDKGRQSLSAAQCLSLAVIGPTG' A
#
# COMPACT_ATOMS: atom_id res chain seq x y z
N MET A 1 -19.40 5.52 -7.30
CA MET A 1 -18.02 5.64 -6.79
C MET A 1 -18.13 5.73 -5.27
N ASP A 2 -17.60 4.74 -4.56
CA ASP A 2 -17.55 4.75 -3.09
C ASP A 2 -16.61 5.86 -2.62
N HIS A 3 -17.17 6.90 -1.99
CA HIS A 3 -16.37 7.89 -1.29
C HIS A 3 -16.07 7.35 0.11
N VAL A 4 -14.79 7.17 0.42
CA VAL A 4 -14.34 6.75 1.75
C VAL A 4 -14.15 8.00 2.61
N ASP A 5 -14.94 8.13 3.68
CA ASP A 5 -14.73 9.16 4.70
C ASP A 5 -13.44 8.85 5.47
N LEU A 6 -12.48 9.77 5.40
CA LEU A 6 -11.17 9.65 6.07
C LEU A 6 -11.25 9.80 7.59
N TYR A 7 -12.43 10.12 8.14
CA TYR A 7 -12.68 10.22 9.58
C TYR A 7 -13.58 9.10 10.11
N SER A 8 -13.91 8.10 9.30
CA SER A 8 -14.69 6.96 9.75
C SER A 8 -13.90 6.17 10.81
N PRO A 9 -14.50 5.84 11.97
CA PRO A 9 -13.86 5.02 13.00
C PRO A 9 -13.51 3.62 12.49
N ASP A 10 -14.20 3.15 11.45
CA ASP A 10 -13.99 1.85 10.80
C ASP A 10 -12.96 1.92 9.66
N LEU A 11 -12.43 3.11 9.36
CA LEU A 11 -11.41 3.30 8.34
C LEU A 11 -10.17 2.44 8.58
N PRO A 12 -9.63 2.29 9.80
CA PRO A 12 -8.48 1.42 10.05
C PRO A 12 -8.77 -0.05 9.70
N GLU A 13 -9.95 -0.57 10.03
CA GLU A 13 -10.35 -1.94 9.69
C GLU A 13 -10.60 -2.12 8.20
N ARG A 14 -11.23 -1.15 7.52
CA ARG A 14 -11.43 -1.18 6.07
C ARG A 14 -10.11 -1.08 5.30
N VAL A 15 -9.18 -0.25 5.78
CA VAL A 15 -7.81 -0.15 5.24
C VAL A 15 -7.02 -1.42 5.51
N ALA A 16 -7.14 -2.03 6.70
CA ALA A 16 -6.53 -3.32 7.01
C ALA A 16 -7.08 -4.45 6.13
N ALA A 17 -8.40 -4.48 5.90
CA ALA A 17 -9.05 -5.42 4.99
C ALA A 17 -8.55 -5.24 3.55
N LEU A 18 -8.35 -4.00 3.09
CA LEU A 18 -7.71 -3.71 1.80
C LEU A 18 -6.25 -4.19 1.76
N VAL A 19 -5.46 -3.95 2.79
CA VAL A 19 -4.06 -4.40 2.86
C VAL A 19 -3.94 -5.93 2.77
N GLY A 20 -4.93 -6.69 3.28
CA GLY A 20 -4.97 -8.16 3.13
C GLY A 20 -5.69 -8.69 1.88
N ALA A 21 -6.60 -7.93 1.28
CA ALA A 21 -7.44 -8.38 0.16
C ALA A 21 -6.90 -7.97 -1.22
N LEU A 22 -5.93 -7.05 -1.29
CA LEU A 22 -5.34 -6.65 -2.56
C LEU A 22 -4.50 -7.80 -3.15
N PRO A 23 -4.85 -8.32 -4.35
CA PRO A 23 -4.18 -9.48 -4.95
C PRO A 23 -2.70 -9.23 -5.26
N GLY A 24 -2.31 -7.96 -5.33
CA GLY A 24 -0.95 -7.45 -5.44
C GLY A 24 -0.98 -5.95 -5.70
N VAL A 25 0.12 -5.27 -5.42
CA VAL A 25 0.33 -3.89 -5.86
C VAL A 25 1.62 -3.76 -6.64
N GLU A 26 1.66 -2.78 -7.53
CA GLU A 26 2.88 -2.25 -8.14
C GLU A 26 3.07 -0.81 -7.66
N ALA A 27 4.13 -0.58 -6.89
CA ALA A 27 4.58 0.75 -6.50
C ALA A 27 5.72 1.19 -7.42
N THR A 28 5.61 2.38 -8.02
CA THR A 28 6.72 3.03 -8.73
C THR A 28 7.30 4.11 -7.83
N THR A 29 8.58 4.02 -7.48
CA THR A 29 9.25 5.03 -6.64
C THR A 29 9.67 6.24 -7.46
N VAL A 30 9.95 7.36 -6.77
CA VAL A 30 10.49 8.59 -7.38
C VAL A 30 11.79 8.37 -8.16
N ASP A 31 12.58 7.36 -7.78
CA ASP A 31 13.81 6.95 -8.48
C ASP A 31 13.54 6.04 -9.69
N GLY A 32 12.27 5.83 -10.06
CA GLY A 32 11.86 4.96 -11.16
C GLY A 32 11.88 3.46 -10.85
N LYS A 33 12.19 3.05 -9.61
CA LYS A 33 12.19 1.63 -9.21
C LYS A 33 10.76 1.13 -9.09
N ARG A 34 10.49 -0.05 -9.64
CA ARG A 34 9.21 -0.75 -9.47
C ARG A 34 9.32 -1.83 -8.41
N VAL A 35 8.34 -1.86 -7.52
CA VAL A 35 8.23 -2.84 -6.43
C VAL A 35 6.87 -3.50 -6.54
N ARG A 36 6.84 -4.83 -6.65
CA ARG A 36 5.63 -5.61 -6.88
C ARG A 36 5.42 -6.63 -5.77
N GLY A 37 4.17 -6.84 -5.41
CA GLY A 37 3.75 -7.88 -4.48
C GLY A 37 2.60 -7.42 -3.58
N PRO A 38 2.12 -8.26 -2.67
CA PRO A 38 1.08 -7.87 -1.72
C PRO A 38 1.62 -6.88 -0.69
N ILE A 39 0.77 -5.93 -0.28
CA ILE A 39 1.03 -5.11 0.91
C ILE A 39 0.87 -6.01 2.14
N VAL A 40 1.82 -5.97 3.07
CA VAL A 40 1.81 -6.81 4.28
C VAL A 40 1.76 -6.02 5.58
N SER A 41 1.93 -4.70 5.49
CA SER A 41 1.75 -3.77 6.60
C SER A 41 1.54 -2.37 6.06
N LEU A 42 0.76 -1.57 6.77
CA LEU A 42 0.54 -0.16 6.49
C LEU A 42 0.55 0.60 7.82
N ASP A 43 1.30 1.70 7.85
CA ASP A 43 1.35 2.67 8.94
C ASP A 43 0.81 3.99 8.41
N SER A 44 -0.33 4.41 8.97
CA SER A 44 -1.00 5.68 8.67
C SER A 44 -1.07 6.59 9.90
N THR A 45 -0.06 6.52 10.78
CA THR A 45 0.01 7.35 12.00
C THR A 45 -0.20 8.84 11.64
N PRO A 46 -1.19 9.52 12.26
CA PRO A 46 -1.45 10.93 12.00
C PRO A 46 -0.20 11.81 12.17
N GLY A 47 0.00 12.76 11.26
CA GLY A 47 1.16 13.64 11.25
C GLY A 47 2.44 13.03 10.64
N ARG A 48 2.37 11.79 10.11
CA ARG A 48 3.45 11.17 9.35
C ARG A 48 2.98 10.79 7.94
N PRO A 49 3.86 10.77 6.93
CA PRO A 49 3.54 10.20 5.63
C PRO A 49 3.17 8.73 5.78
N VAL A 50 2.10 8.30 5.10
CA VAL A 50 1.70 6.89 5.07
C VAL A 50 2.89 6.05 4.60
N SER A 51 3.17 4.97 5.30
CA SER A 51 4.24 4.04 4.98
C SER A 51 3.66 2.63 4.85
N PHE A 52 4.16 1.85 3.93
CA PHE A 52 3.68 0.50 3.70
C PHE A 52 4.82 -0.45 3.35
N SER A 53 4.65 -1.73 3.61
CA SER A 53 5.61 -2.75 3.21
C SER A 53 5.00 -3.68 2.18
N ILE A 54 5.74 -3.93 1.11
CA ILE A 54 5.42 -4.91 0.07
C ILE A 54 6.28 -6.15 0.31
N ARG A 55 5.67 -7.34 0.24
CA ARG A 55 6.43 -8.61 0.20
C ARG A 55 6.82 -8.91 -1.24
N THR A 56 8.12 -8.91 -1.50
CA THR A 56 8.72 -9.24 -2.80
C THR A 56 9.40 -10.61 -2.73
N ASP A 57 9.92 -11.08 -3.86
CA ASP A 57 10.80 -12.26 -3.97
C ASP A 57 12.08 -12.13 -3.12
N LYS A 58 12.55 -10.90 -2.89
CA LYS A 58 13.74 -10.57 -2.09
C LYS A 58 13.44 -10.32 -0.61
N GLY A 59 12.19 -10.54 -0.19
CA GLY A 59 11.72 -10.33 1.17
C GLY A 59 10.87 -9.08 1.33
N ARG A 60 10.89 -8.47 2.52
CA ARG A 60 10.03 -7.32 2.83
C ARG A 60 10.71 -6.02 2.41
N GLN A 61 10.04 -5.22 1.57
CA GLN A 61 10.51 -3.88 1.21
C GLN A 61 9.53 -2.83 1.74
N SER A 62 10.04 -1.93 2.59
CA SER A 62 9.27 -0.79 3.12
C SER A 62 9.41 0.43 2.22
N LEU A 63 8.30 1.11 1.97
CA LEU A 63 8.20 2.33 1.16
C LEU A 63 7.35 3.36 1.90
N SER A 64 7.72 4.63 1.78
CA SER A 64 6.82 5.74 2.13
C SER A 64 6.01 6.15 0.91
N ALA A 65 4.75 6.56 1.11
CA ALA A 65 3.92 7.19 0.10
C ALA A 65 4.60 8.43 -0.50
N ALA A 66 5.39 9.17 0.29
CA ALA A 66 6.17 10.31 -0.20
C ALA A 66 7.27 9.91 -1.20
N GLN A 67 7.71 8.65 -1.19
CA GLN A 67 8.70 8.09 -2.11
C GLN A 67 8.07 7.38 -3.30
N CYS A 68 6.74 7.33 -3.38
CA CYS A 68 6.01 6.64 -4.43
C CYS A 68 5.40 7.67 -5.40
N LEU A 69 5.80 7.58 -6.66
CA LEU A 69 5.18 8.30 -7.78
C LEU A 69 3.77 7.78 -8.05
N SER A 70 3.58 6.46 -7.96
CA SER A 70 2.30 5.82 -8.15
C SER A 70 2.21 4.49 -7.40
N LEU A 71 0.98 4.10 -7.08
CA LEU A 71 0.62 2.80 -6.54
C LEU A 71 -0.59 2.27 -7.32
N ALA A 72 -0.42 1.15 -8.00
CA ALA A 72 -1.49 0.51 -8.76
C ALA A 72 -1.83 -0.85 -8.14
N VAL A 73 -3.12 -1.16 -8.06
CA VAL A 73 -3.56 -2.53 -7.77
C VAL A 73 -3.34 -3.35 -9.02
N ILE A 74 -2.58 -4.43 -8.89
CA ILE A 74 -2.40 -5.41 -9.96
C ILE A 74 -3.22 -6.64 -9.62
N GLY A 75 -3.79 -7.29 -10.65
CA GLY A 75 -4.49 -8.57 -10.48
C GLY A 75 -3.58 -9.63 -9.84
N PRO A 76 -4.13 -10.80 -9.47
CA PRO A 76 -3.35 -11.85 -8.82
C PRO A 76 -2.08 -12.12 -9.61
N THR A 77 -0.94 -12.05 -8.91
CA THR A 77 0.35 -12.48 -9.46
C THR A 77 0.22 -13.97 -9.76
N GLY A 78 0.06 -14.31 -11.05
CA GLY A 78 0.08 -15.68 -11.54
C GLY A 78 1.46 -16.33 -11.43
#